data_AF-A0A946XV70-F1
#
_entry.id   AF-A0A946XV70-F1
#
_cell.length_a   1.000
_cell.length_b   1.000
_cell.length_c   1.000
_cell.angle_alpha   90.00
_cell.angle_beta   90.00
_cell.angle_gamma   90.00
#
_symmetry.space_group_name_H-M   'P 1'
#
loop_
_entity.id
_entity.type
_entity.pdbx_description
1 polymer ?
#
loop_
_entity_poly.entity_id
_entity_poly.type
_entity_poly.pdbx_seq_one_letter_code
_entity_poly.pdbx_strand_id
1 'polypeptide(L)'
;MPRKRIITSVLALILVLFLGVGGYLRSQVIVHPAHWGETMGTSYSIKISGKAKKPELAELYEKIKERLEEINGQMSTWDPDSEISRFNHSASTEPFACSQAFAFVVKRALELAQSTDGAFDPTLQP
;
A
#
# COMPACT_ATOMS: atom_id res chain seq x y z
N MET A 1 -45.82 -32.59 -27.55
CA MET A 1 -45.06 -32.80 -26.30
C MET A 1 -43.61 -32.28 -26.27
N PRO A 2 -42.80 -32.23 -27.36
CA PRO A 2 -41.37 -31.87 -27.24
C PRO A 2 -41.10 -30.38 -27.01
N ARG A 3 -41.91 -29.48 -27.60
CA ARG A 3 -41.74 -28.01 -27.44
C ARG A 3 -41.82 -27.54 -25.99
N LYS A 4 -42.71 -28.11 -25.16
CA LYS A 4 -42.85 -27.73 -23.74
C LYS A 4 -41.64 -28.15 -22.89
N ARG A 5 -40.99 -29.27 -23.21
CA ARG A 5 -39.77 -29.75 -22.54
C ARG A 5 -38.56 -28.89 -22.89
N ILE A 6 -38.45 -28.47 -24.16
CA ILE A 6 -37.37 -27.57 -24.60
C ILE A 6 -37.48 -26.20 -23.91
N ILE A 7 -38.69 -25.62 -23.87
CA ILE A 7 -38.93 -24.31 -23.23
C ILE A 7 -38.60 -24.35 -21.72
N THR A 8 -39.00 -25.42 -21.02
CA THR A 8 -38.73 -25.57 -19.59
C THR A 8 -37.23 -25.73 -19.29
N SER A 9 -36.49 -26.50 -20.09
CA SER A 9 -35.03 -26.62 -19.95
C SER A 9 -34.30 -25.30 -20.22
N VAL A 10 -34.73 -24.53 -21.23
CA VAL A 10 -34.13 -23.22 -21.54
C VAL A 10 -34.41 -22.21 -20.41
N LEU A 11 -35.63 -22.17 -19.89
CA LEU A 11 -35.98 -21.31 -18.75
C LEU A 11 -35.19 -21.67 -17.49
N ALA A 12 -35.01 -22.97 -17.21
CA ALA A 12 -34.21 -23.43 -16.09
C ALA A 12 -32.74 -23.00 -16.23
N LEU A 13 -32.17 -23.10 -17.43
CA LEU A 13 -30.79 -22.67 -17.70
C LEU A 13 -30.61 -21.15 -17.52
N ILE A 14 -31.56 -20.35 -18.01
CA ILE A 14 -31.55 -18.89 -17.84
C ILE A 14 -31.62 -18.53 -16.35
N LEU A 15 -32.47 -19.20 -15.58
CA LEU A 15 -32.59 -18.97 -14.14
C LEU A 15 -31.27 -19.29 -13.40
N VAL A 16 -30.62 -20.41 -13.74
CA VAL A 16 -29.32 -20.78 -13.16
C VAL A 16 -28.25 -19.76 -13.52
N LEU A 17 -28.18 -19.30 -14.76
CA LEU A 17 -27.25 -18.24 -15.19
C LEU A 17 -27.51 -16.93 -14.44
N PHE A 18 -28.78 -16.54 -14.27
CA PHE A 18 -29.16 -15.32 -13.57
C PHE A 18 -28.78 -15.36 -12.08
N LEU A 19 -29.03 -16.50 -11.42
CA LEU A 19 -28.62 -16.72 -10.03
C LEU A 19 -27.10 -16.76 -9.87
N GLY A 20 -26.38 -17.39 -10.81
CA GLY A 20 -24.92 -17.44 -10.81
C GLY A 20 -24.28 -16.05 -10.96
N VAL A 21 -24.77 -15.23 -11.89
CA VAL A 21 -24.29 -13.87 -12.10
C VAL A 21 -24.62 -12.96 -10.91
N GLY A 22 -25.85 -13.05 -10.37
CA GLY A 22 -26.24 -12.29 -9.17
C GLY A 22 -25.39 -12.63 -7.94
N GLY A 23 -25.09 -13.91 -7.73
CA GLY A 23 -24.17 -14.37 -6.67
C GLY A 23 -22.74 -13.88 -6.88
N TYR A 24 -22.25 -13.90 -8.11
CA TYR A 24 -20.91 -13.41 -8.46
C TYR A 24 -20.78 -11.90 -8.18
N LEU A 25 -21.72 -11.07 -8.64
CA LEU A 25 -21.69 -9.62 -8.42
C LEU A 25 -21.75 -9.25 -6.93
N ARG A 26 -22.54 -9.97 -6.14
CA ARG A 26 -22.63 -9.76 -4.68
C ARG A 26 -21.34 -10.17 -3.95
N SER A 27 -20.64 -11.21 -4.42
CA SER A 27 -19.36 -11.68 -3.85
C SER A 27 -18.19 -10.71 -4.10
N GLN A 28 -18.33 -9.75 -5.02
CA GLN A 28 -17.28 -8.79 -5.36
C GLN A 28 -17.18 -7.60 -4.42
N VAL A 29 -18.11 -7.42 -3.46
CA VAL A 29 -18.11 -6.30 -2.52
C VAL A 29 -17.74 -6.76 -1.12
N ILE A 30 -16.73 -6.13 -0.51
CA ILE A 30 -16.34 -6.34 0.89
C ILE A 30 -16.83 -5.15 1.73
N VAL A 31 -17.42 -5.44 2.89
CA VAL A 31 -17.83 -4.45 3.88
C VAL A 31 -16.73 -4.36 4.94
N HIS A 32 -16.28 -3.15 5.24
CA HIS A 32 -15.16 -2.86 6.16
C HIS A 32 -13.90 -3.68 5.86
N PRO A 33 -13.33 -3.57 4.63
CA PRO A 33 -12.17 -4.36 4.27
C PRO A 33 -10.95 -4.01 5.12
N ALA A 34 -10.20 -5.05 5.48
CA ALA A 34 -8.96 -4.96 6.21
C ALA A 34 -7.84 -5.68 5.45
N HIS A 35 -6.66 -5.09 5.46
CA HIS A 35 -5.45 -5.64 4.86
C HIS A 35 -4.27 -5.48 5.81
N TRP A 36 -3.29 -6.35 5.64
CA TRP A 36 -2.10 -6.45 6.46
C TRP A 36 -0.91 -6.73 5.54
N GLY A 37 0.25 -6.24 5.93
CA GLY A 37 1.50 -6.48 5.22
C GLY A 37 2.69 -6.17 6.11
N GLU A 38 3.88 -6.37 5.57
CA GLU A 38 5.14 -6.20 6.28
C GLU A 38 6.03 -5.21 5.52
N THR A 39 6.73 -4.35 6.25
CA THR A 39 7.74 -3.42 5.71
C THR A 39 8.58 -2.84 6.85
N MET A 40 9.76 -2.31 6.55
CA MET A 40 10.62 -1.59 7.51
C MET A 40 10.85 -2.36 8.83
N GLY A 41 10.95 -3.70 8.77
CA GLY A 41 11.15 -4.56 9.93
C GLY A 41 9.93 -4.72 10.86
N THR A 42 8.74 -4.33 10.42
CA THR A 42 7.49 -4.46 11.19
C THR A 42 6.30 -4.80 10.28
N SER A 43 5.10 -4.88 10.87
CA SER A 43 3.84 -5.08 10.15
C SER A 43 2.98 -3.83 10.17
N TYR A 44 2.15 -3.66 9.15
CA TYR A 44 1.13 -2.61 9.07
C TYR A 44 -0.27 -3.22 8.88
N SER A 45 -1.30 -2.46 9.27
CA SER A 45 -2.69 -2.84 9.00
C SER A 45 -3.49 -1.66 8.48
N ILE A 46 -4.36 -1.93 7.51
CA ILE A 46 -5.17 -0.92 6.81
C ILE A 46 -6.61 -1.34 6.92
N LYS A 47 -7.43 -0.48 7.53
CA LYS A 47 -8.87 -0.70 7.71
C LYS A 47 -9.62 0.41 7.02
N ILE A 48 -10.48 0.05 6.08
CA ILE A 48 -11.25 1.01 5.28
C ILE A 48 -12.70 0.97 5.75
N SER A 49 -13.30 2.14 5.94
CA SER A 49 -14.71 2.24 6.29
C SER A 49 -15.61 2.08 5.06
N GLY A 50 -16.75 1.42 5.20
CA GLY A 50 -17.75 1.29 4.15
C GLY A 50 -17.57 0.06 3.26
N LYS A 51 -18.09 0.13 2.04
CA LYS A 51 -18.10 -0.97 1.07
C LYS A 51 -17.15 -0.65 -0.07
N ALA A 52 -16.36 -1.63 -0.49
CA ALA A 52 -15.47 -1.50 -1.65
C ALA A 52 -15.48 -2.77 -2.49
N LYS A 53 -15.20 -2.65 -3.78
CA LYS A 53 -15.10 -3.82 -4.65
C LYS A 53 -13.72 -4.47 -4.54
N LYS A 54 -13.65 -5.79 -4.63
CA LYS A 54 -12.39 -6.55 -4.57
C LYS A 54 -11.32 -6.06 -5.57
N PRO A 55 -11.63 -5.75 -6.85
CA PRO A 55 -10.62 -5.25 -7.78
C PRO A 55 -10.06 -3.88 -7.37
N GLU A 56 -10.93 -2.97 -6.91
CA GLU A 56 -10.54 -1.63 -6.44
C GLU A 56 -9.64 -1.73 -5.19
N LEU A 57 -9.95 -2.68 -4.29
CA LEU A 57 -9.12 -2.96 -3.11
C LEU A 57 -7.76 -3.54 -3.47
N ALA A 58 -7.71 -4.47 -4.43
CA ALA A 58 -6.45 -5.05 -4.89
C ALA A 58 -5.53 -3.97 -5.46
N GLU A 59 -6.04 -3.10 -6.33
CA GLU A 59 -5.29 -1.98 -6.88
C GLU A 59 -4.80 -1.02 -5.77
N LEU A 60 -5.66 -0.73 -4.79
CA LEU A 60 -5.29 0.12 -3.67
C LEU A 60 -4.16 -0.49 -2.82
N TYR A 61 -4.21 -1.78 -2.53
CA TYR A 61 -3.19 -2.44 -1.71
C TYR A 61 -1.84 -2.52 -2.42
N GLU A 62 -1.82 -2.76 -3.73
CA GLU A 62 -0.58 -2.68 -4.52
C GLU A 62 0.02 -1.27 -4.48
N LYS A 63 -0.80 -0.23 -4.68
CA LYS A 63 -0.31 1.17 -4.59
C LYS A 63 0.25 1.52 -3.21
N ILE A 64 -0.34 0.98 -2.14
CA ILE A 64 0.16 1.22 -0.79
C ILE A 64 1.49 0.49 -0.58
N LYS A 65 1.60 -0.75 -1.05
CA LYS A 65 2.84 -1.50 -1.01
C LYS A 65 3.94 -0.78 -1.78
N GLU A 66 3.70 -0.37 -3.02
CA GLU A 66 4.64 0.41 -3.84
C GLU A 66 5.09 1.68 -3.11
N ARG A 67 4.15 2.42 -2.50
CA ARG A 67 4.49 3.63 -1.76
C ARG A 67 5.36 3.35 -0.52
N LEU A 68 5.11 2.24 0.18
CA LEU A 68 5.92 1.85 1.32
C LEU A 68 7.32 1.37 0.90
N GLU A 69 7.43 0.69 -0.24
CA GLU A 69 8.71 0.30 -0.85
C GLU A 69 9.53 1.53 -1.28
N GLU A 70 8.90 2.54 -1.88
CA GLU A 70 9.54 3.81 -2.22
C GLU A 70 10.14 4.50 -0.98
N ILE A 71 9.37 4.55 0.12
CA ILE A 71 9.86 5.14 1.38
C ILE A 71 11.03 4.33 1.94
N ASN A 72 10.96 3.00 1.85
CA ASN A 72 12.05 2.14 2.29
C ASN A 72 13.34 2.39 1.47
N GLY A 73 13.22 2.54 0.15
CA GLY A 73 14.32 2.92 -0.75
C GLY A 73 14.88 4.32 -0.49
N GLN A 74 14.17 5.18 0.26
CA GLN A 74 14.69 6.48 0.68
C GLN A 74 15.32 6.43 2.08
N MET A 75 14.72 5.72 3.03
CA MET A 75 14.98 5.91 4.46
C MET A 75 15.50 4.68 5.20
N SER A 76 15.63 3.52 4.54
CA SER A 76 16.17 2.32 5.18
C SER A 76 17.67 2.43 5.40
N THR A 77 18.12 2.54 6.64
CA THR A 77 19.55 2.48 7.01
C THR A 77 20.14 1.07 6.87
N TRP A 78 19.31 0.06 6.57
CA TRP A 78 19.73 -1.32 6.36
C TRP A 78 19.88 -1.70 4.88
N ASP A 79 19.24 -0.92 3.99
CA ASP A 79 19.36 -1.10 2.54
C ASP A 79 20.55 -0.26 2.05
N PRO A 80 21.63 -0.89 1.53
CA PRO A 80 22.82 -0.16 1.09
C PRO A 80 22.56 0.76 -0.10
N ASP A 81 21.51 0.48 -0.89
CA ASP A 81 21.15 1.26 -2.06
C ASP A 81 20.19 2.41 -1.74
N SER A 82 19.72 2.53 -0.49
CA SER A 82 18.78 3.58 -0.10
C SER A 82 19.40 4.98 -0.15
N GLU A 83 18.57 6.02 -0.32
CA GLU A 83 19.07 7.40 -0.34
C GLU A 83 19.83 7.76 0.95
N ILE A 84 19.30 7.37 2.12
CA ILE A 84 19.96 7.63 3.41
C ILE A 84 21.30 6.90 3.52
N SER A 85 21.40 5.64 3.07
CA SER A 85 22.65 4.89 3.11
C SER A 85 23.69 5.49 2.17
N ARG A 86 23.29 5.90 0.97
CA ARG A 86 24.20 6.59 0.02
C ARG A 86 24.66 7.94 0.57
N PHE A 87 23.79 8.68 1.26
CA PHE A 87 24.18 9.91 1.96
C PHE A 87 25.19 9.62 3.07
N ASN A 88 24.90 8.65 3.94
CA ASN A 88 25.76 8.27 5.07
C ASN A 88 27.16 7.77 4.61
N HIS A 89 27.24 7.11 3.46
CA HIS A 89 28.52 6.65 2.90
C HIS A 89 29.29 7.74 2.12
N SER A 90 28.69 8.90 1.85
CA SER A 90 29.35 9.99 1.14
C SER A 90 30.37 10.69 2.04
N ALA A 91 31.65 10.68 1.63
CA ALA A 91 32.71 11.47 2.27
C ALA A 91 32.80 12.93 1.76
N SER A 92 31.94 13.31 0.79
CA SER A 92 31.92 14.65 0.20
C SER A 92 31.24 15.66 1.11
N THR A 93 31.73 16.91 1.11
CA THR A 93 31.05 18.05 1.75
C THR A 93 30.22 18.88 0.76
N GLU A 94 30.22 18.51 -0.52
CA GLU A 94 29.36 19.14 -1.53
C GLU A 94 27.89 18.78 -1.32
N PRO A 95 26.94 19.59 -1.82
CA PRO A 95 25.52 19.27 -1.76
C PRO A 95 25.20 17.88 -2.32
N PHE A 96 24.49 17.07 -1.53
CA PHE A 96 24.05 15.74 -1.94
C PHE A 96 22.69 15.83 -2.65
N ALA A 97 22.63 15.36 -3.90
CA ALA A 97 21.38 15.29 -4.65
C ALA A 97 20.47 14.20 -4.05
N CYS A 98 19.25 14.58 -3.65
CA CYS A 98 18.28 13.67 -3.05
C CYS A 98 16.86 13.96 -3.54
N SER A 99 15.96 13.02 -3.27
CA SER A 99 14.53 13.21 -3.55
C SER A 99 13.92 14.29 -2.67
N GLN A 100 12.85 14.92 -3.17
CA GLN A 100 12.09 15.91 -2.40
C GLN A 100 11.50 15.32 -1.11
N ALA A 101 11.09 14.05 -1.13
CA ALA A 101 10.55 13.37 0.04
C ALA A 101 11.60 13.15 1.12
N PHE A 102 12.81 12.72 0.73
CA PHE A 102 13.94 12.60 1.67
C PHE A 102 14.31 13.96 2.27
N ALA A 103 14.47 15.00 1.44
CA ALA A 103 14.76 16.35 1.89
C ALA A 103 13.70 16.90 2.85
N PHE A 104 12.42 16.61 2.60
CA PHE A 104 11.32 16.99 3.49
C PHE A 104 11.45 16.36 4.87
N VAL A 105 11.75 15.05 4.95
CA VAL A 105 11.91 14.36 6.25
C VAL A 105 13.14 14.84 6.99
N VAL A 106 14.28 15.02 6.30
CA VAL A 106 15.49 15.59 6.91
C VAL A 106 15.21 16.96 7.48
N LYS A 107 14.53 17.83 6.73
CA LYS A 107 14.14 19.16 7.22
C LYS A 107 13.29 19.07 8.49
N ARG A 108 12.28 18.20 8.51
CA ARG A 108 11.41 18.00 9.69
C ARG A 108 12.18 17.44 10.89
N ALA A 109 13.14 16.54 10.66
CA ALA A 109 13.99 15.98 11.70
C ALA A 109 14.87 17.05 12.35
N LEU A 110 15.48 17.94 11.55
CA LEU A 110 16.28 19.06 12.04
C LEU A 110 15.44 20.09 12.81
N GLU A 111 14.24 20.42 12.31
CA GLU A 111 13.30 21.29 13.02
C GLU A 111 12.87 20.69 14.37
N LEU A 112 12.66 19.37 14.42
CA LEU A 112 12.33 18.67 15.66
C LEU A 112 13.52 18.70 16.64
N ALA A 113 14.73 18.44 16.16
CA ALA A 113 15.95 18.51 16.97
C ALA A 113 16.11 19.90 17.62
N GLN A 114 15.91 20.96 16.84
CA GLN A 114 15.92 22.32 17.37
C GLN A 114 14.82 22.57 18.41
N SER A 115 13.58 22.14 18.13
CA SER A 115 12.44 22.36 19.05
C SER A 115 12.54 21.59 20.36
N THR A 116 13.40 20.58 20.41
CA THR A 116 13.62 19.71 21.57
C THR A 116 14.95 19.98 22.26
N ASP A 117 15.63 21.09 21.93
CA ASP A 117 16.95 21.46 22.43
C ASP A 117 17.98 20.30 22.32
N GLY A 118 17.89 19.53 21.23
CA GLY A 118 18.76 18.38 20.95
C GLY A 118 18.38 17.08 21.64
N ALA A 119 17.24 17.00 22.36
CA ALA A 119 16.77 15.72 22.91
C ALA A 119 16.38 14.71 21.82
N PHE A 120 15.93 15.19 20.66
CA PHE A 120 15.90 14.42 19.42
C PHE A 120 17.10 14.80 18.57
N ASP A 121 17.87 13.81 18.10
CA ASP A 121 19.01 14.03 17.20
C ASP A 121 19.02 12.96 16.09
N PRO A 122 18.80 13.35 14.81
CA PRO A 122 18.81 12.41 13.69
C PRO A 122 20.23 11.96 13.29
N THR A 123 21.28 12.48 13.91
CA THR A 123 22.70 12.19 13.60
C THR A 123 23.38 11.28 14.63
N LEU A 124 22.61 10.66 15.53
CA LEU A 124 23.15 9.77 16.57
C LEU A 124 23.87 8.53 16.02
N GLN A 125 23.59 8.12 14.79
CA GLN A 125 24.35 7.05 14.14
C GLN A 125 25.76 7.56 13.79
N PRO A 126 26.85 6.93 14.28
CA PRO A 126 28.22 7.36 14.03
C PRO A 126 28.68 7.19 12.58
#